data_AF-A0A660YLB0-F1
#
_entry.id   AF-A0A660YLB0-F1
#
_cell.length_a   1.000
_cell.length_b   1.000
_cell.length_c   1.000
_cell.angle_alpha   90.00
_cell.angle_beta   90.00
_cell.angle_gamma   90.00
#
_symmetry.space_group_name_H-M   'P 1'
#
loop_
_entity.id
_entity.type
_entity.pdbx_description
1 polymer ?
#
loop_
_entity_poly.entity_id
_entity_poly.type
_entity_poly.pdbx_seq_one_letter_code
_entity_poly.pdbx_strand_id
1 'polypeptide(L)'
;MNVNYALLLIALPLALAFLQPLFGMLSKKLTKWITFLTLGFNFIYSILLLNFILTNGPQIAVIGNWKPPFGINLYISALSLSFAGIIYF
;
A
#
# COMPACT_ATOMS: atom_id res chain seq x y z
N MET A 1 17.87 -8.84 -2.90
CA MET A 1 16.57 -8.28 -3.34
C MET A 1 16.29 -7.06 -2.48
N ASN A 2 16.19 -5.86 -3.07
CA ASN A 2 15.74 -4.70 -2.30
C ASN A 2 14.24 -4.88 -2.02
N VAL A 3 13.89 -5.10 -0.77
CA VAL A 3 12.50 -5.29 -0.36
C VAL A 3 11.84 -3.91 -0.34
N ASN A 4 10.94 -3.67 -1.28
CA ASN A 4 10.20 -2.41 -1.39
C ASN A 4 8.90 -2.49 -0.57
N TYR A 5 9.02 -2.29 0.75
CA TYR A 5 7.91 -2.44 1.70
C TYR A 5 6.68 -1.59 1.33
N ALA A 6 6.88 -0.38 0.83
CA ALA A 6 5.78 0.51 0.47
C ALA A 6 4.92 0.04 -0.71
N LEU A 7 5.40 -0.90 -1.55
CA LEU A 7 4.59 -1.41 -2.66
C LEU A 7 3.35 -2.14 -2.17
N LEU A 8 3.37 -2.70 -0.96
CA LEU A 8 2.23 -3.39 -0.36
C LEU A 8 1.04 -2.44 -0.13
N LEU A 9 1.30 -1.16 0.16
CA LEU A 9 0.25 -0.14 0.30
C LEU A 9 -0.55 0.02 -0.99
N ILE A 10 0.04 -0.25 -2.15
CA ILE A 10 -0.61 -0.08 -3.46
C ILE A 10 -1.09 -1.43 -4.01
N ALA A 11 -0.22 -2.44 -3.99
CA ALA A 11 -0.48 -3.74 -4.59
C ALA A 11 -1.65 -4.46 -3.91
N LEU A 12 -1.76 -4.40 -2.58
CA LEU A 12 -2.81 -5.09 -1.85
C LEU A 12 -4.22 -4.54 -2.14
N PRO A 13 -4.51 -3.23 -1.99
CA PRO A 13 -5.83 -2.70 -2.29
C PRO A 13 -6.17 -2.85 -3.77
N LEU A 14 -5.18 -2.71 -4.67
CA LEU A 14 -5.39 -2.93 -6.11
C LEU A 14 -5.80 -4.37 -6.40
N ALA A 15 -5.04 -5.35 -5.89
CA ALA A 15 -5.35 -6.77 -6.08
C ALA A 15 -6.74 -7.12 -5.54
N LEU A 16 -7.06 -6.66 -4.32
CA LEU A 16 -8.36 -6.94 -3.71
C LEU A 16 -9.50 -6.25 -4.44
N ALA A 17 -9.30 -5.04 -4.98
CA ALA A 17 -10.28 -4.37 -5.84
C ALA A 17 -10.58 -5.19 -7.11
N PHE A 18 -9.55 -5.73 -7.77
CA PHE A 18 -9.73 -6.60 -8.95
C PHE A 18 -10.40 -7.94 -8.61
N LEU A 19 -10.21 -8.45 -7.40
CA LEU A 19 -10.85 -9.68 -6.94
C LEU A 19 -12.29 -9.47 -6.45
N GLN A 20 -12.74 -8.22 -6.25
CA GLN A 20 -14.09 -7.99 -5.72
C GLN A 20 -15.23 -8.55 -6.55
N PRO A 21 -15.22 -8.53 -7.90
CA PRO A 21 -16.24 -9.19 -8.69
C PRO A 21 -16.34 -10.69 -8.37
N LEU A 22 -15.21 -11.37 -8.16
CA LEU A 22 -15.17 -12.80 -7.81
C LEU A 22 -15.76 -13.04 -6.42
N PHE A 23 -15.40 -12.22 -5.44
CA PHE A 23 -15.99 -12.31 -4.09
C PHE A 23 -17.49 -11.94 -4.10
N GLY A 24 -17.91 -11.06 -5.01
CA GLY A 24 -19.30 -10.67 -5.20
C GLY A 24 -20.18 -11.79 -5.73
N MET A 25 -19.62 -12.71 -6.52
CA MET A 25 -20.32 -13.93 -6.97
C MET A 25 -20.64 -14.86 -5.80
N LEU A 26 -19.76 -14.92 -4.78
CA LEU A 26 -19.95 -15.75 -3.59
C LEU A 26 -20.93 -15.09 -2.59
N SER A 27 -20.70 -13.82 -2.25
CA SER A 27 -21.56 -13.08 -1.33
C SER A 27 -21.32 -11.58 -1.36
N LYS A 28 -22.40 -10.80 -1.48
CA LYS A 28 -22.36 -9.34 -1.35
C LYS A 28 -21.94 -8.85 0.05
N LYS A 29 -22.05 -9.70 1.08
CA LYS A 29 -21.58 -9.36 2.44
C LYS A 29 -20.07 -9.55 2.56
N LEU A 30 -19.53 -10.55 1.88
CA LEU A 30 -18.10 -10.85 1.87
C LEU A 30 -17.29 -9.70 1.25
N THR A 31 -17.75 -9.13 0.14
CA THR A 31 -17.09 -8.01 -0.51
C THR A 31 -16.90 -6.82 0.43
N LYS A 32 -17.94 -6.45 1.20
CA LYS A 32 -17.87 -5.37 2.20
C LYS A 32 -16.82 -5.64 3.27
N TRP A 33 -16.80 -6.85 3.83
CA TRP A 33 -15.81 -7.22 4.85
C TRP A 33 -14.39 -7.21 4.31
N ILE A 34 -14.17 -7.70 3.09
CA ILE A 34 -12.86 -7.67 2.44
C ILE A 34 -12.38 -6.24 2.26
N THR A 35 -13.22 -5.34 1.75
CA THR A 35 -12.84 -3.92 1.61
C THR A 35 -12.49 -3.29 2.95
N PHE A 36 -13.31 -3.53 3.99
CA PHE A 36 -13.04 -2.99 5.32
C PHE A 36 -11.73 -3.51 5.92
N LEU A 37 -11.49 -4.83 5.81
CA LEU A 37 -10.24 -5.45 6.25
C LEU A 37 -9.03 -4.93 5.47
N THR A 38 -9.20 -4.67 4.17
CA THR A 38 -8.15 -4.10 3.31
C THR A 38 -7.76 -2.71 3.78
N LEU A 39 -8.74 -1.83 4.02
CA LEU A 39 -8.48 -0.47 4.51
C LEU A 39 -7.84 -0.52 5.90
N GLY A 40 -8.39 -1.31 6.82
CA GLY A 40 -7.83 -1.46 8.17
C GLY A 40 -6.39 -2.00 8.16
N PHE A 41 -6.10 -3.00 7.32
CA PHE A 41 -4.74 -3.49 7.15
C PHE A 41 -3.81 -2.40 6.63
N ASN A 42 -4.19 -1.67 5.58
CA ASN A 42 -3.35 -0.62 5.00
C ASN A 42 -3.13 0.55 5.97
N PHE A 43 -4.15 0.90 6.76
CA PHE A 43 -4.02 1.89 7.83
C PHE A 43 -2.96 1.47 8.85
N ILE A 44 -3.08 0.27 9.43
CA ILE A 44 -2.11 -0.26 10.40
C ILE A 44 -0.71 -0.34 9.76
N TYR A 45 -0.63 -0.85 8.52
CA TYR A 45 0.62 -1.00 7.81
C TYR A 45 1.30 0.37 7.54
N SER A 46 0.52 1.41 7.22
CA SER A 46 1.04 2.77 7.03
C SER A 46 1.69 3.33 8.29
N ILE A 47 1.10 3.06 9.47
CA ILE A 47 1.66 3.48 10.77
C ILE A 47 2.95 2.72 11.08
N LEU A 48 2.97 1.42 10.85
CA LEU A 48 4.18 0.60 11.04
C LEU A 48 5.31 1.07 10.12
N LEU A 49 5.00 1.37 8.86
CA LEU A 49 5.97 1.88 7.90
C LEU A 49 6.45 3.28 8.28
N LEU A 50 5.58 4.12 8.85
CA LEU A 50 5.94 5.46 9.30
C LEU A 50 6.99 5.37 10.41
N ASN A 51 6.76 4.53 11.42
CA ASN A 51 7.74 4.28 12.48
C ASN A 51 9.07 3.78 11.91
N PHE A 52 9.03 2.85 10.95
CA PHE A 52 10.23 2.33 10.30
C PHE A 52 11.04 3.44 9.59
N ILE A 53 10.38 4.34 8.86
CA ILE A 53 11.04 5.42 8.12
C ILE A 53 11.57 6.52 9.05
N LEU A 54 10.87 6.80 10.15
CA LEU A 54 11.37 7.71 11.18
C LEU A 54 12.69 7.22 11.81
N THR A 55 12.88 5.90 11.91
CA THR A 55 14.13 5.30 12.44
C THR A 55 15.22 5.12 11.37
N ASN A 56 14.86 4.69 10.16
CA ASN A 56 15.83 4.24 9.14
C ASN A 56 16.05 5.26 8.00
N GLY A 57 15.28 6.35 7.98
CA GLY A 57 15.30 7.33 6.89
C GLY A 57 14.36 6.96 5.73
N PRO A 58 14.18 7.89 4.76
CA PRO A 58 13.29 7.71 3.62
C PRO A 58 13.78 6.60 2.67
N GLN A 59 12.83 5.98 1.96
CA GLN A 59 13.11 4.90 1.02
C GLN A 59 12.65 5.26 -0.40
N ILE A 60 13.37 4.76 -1.40
CA ILE A 60 13.02 4.89 -2.81
C ILE A 60 12.73 3.51 -3.38
N ALA A 61 11.48 3.27 -3.74
CA ALA A 61 11.07 2.06 -4.42
C ALA A 61 11.09 2.28 -5.94
N VAL A 62 12.03 1.64 -6.64
CA VAL A 62 12.09 1.64 -8.11
C VAL A 62 11.20 0.52 -8.66
N ILE A 63 10.20 0.88 -9.45
CA ILE A 63 9.26 -0.08 -10.04
C ILE A 63 9.68 -0.43 -11.47
N GLY A 64 9.55 -1.71 -11.84
CA GLY A 64 9.80 -2.19 -13.20
C GLY A 64 11.27 -2.28 -13.59
N ASN A 65 12.21 -1.96 -12.69
CA ASN A 65 13.66 -1.92 -12.95
C ASN A 65 14.09 -0.87 -13.99
N TRP A 66 13.25 0.15 -14.23
CA TRP A 66 13.59 1.30 -15.06
C TRP A 66 14.35 2.30 -14.19
N LYS A 67 15.61 2.57 -14.51
CA LYS A 67 16.44 3.49 -13.73
C LYS A 67 15.91 4.93 -13.85
N PRO A 68 16.00 5.75 -12.78
CA PRO A 68 15.72 7.19 -12.86
C PRO A 68 16.52 7.87 -13.99
N PRO A 69 16.00 8.94 -14.64
CA PRO A 69 14.80 9.70 -14.29
C PRO A 69 13.50 9.21 -14.96
N PHE A 70 13.57 8.29 -15.92
CA PHE A 70 12.41 7.89 -16.74
C PHE A 70 11.61 6.70 -16.17
N GLY A 71 11.96 6.21 -14.98
CA GLY A 71 11.27 5.12 -14.29
C GLY A 71 10.25 5.59 -13.25
N ILE A 72 9.33 4.71 -12.85
CA ILE A 72 8.39 4.96 -11.76
C ILE A 72 9.13 4.74 -10.44
N ASN A 73 9.39 5.84 -9.72
CA ASN A 73 10.09 5.83 -8.45
C ASN A 73 9.15 6.34 -7.35
N LEU A 74 8.88 5.50 -6.35
CA LEU A 74 8.09 5.86 -5.19
C LEU A 74 9.02 6.34 -4.08
N TYR A 75 9.02 7.66 -3.85
CA TYR A 75 9.73 8.27 -2.75
C TYR A 75 8.86 8.24 -1.50
N ILE A 76 9.25 7.43 -0.52
CA ILE A 76 8.54 7.26 0.73
C ILE A 76 9.25 8.06 1.82
N SER A 77 8.56 9.08 2.30
CA SER A 77 8.95 9.92 3.42
C SER A 77 7.91 9.87 4.54
N ALA A 78 8.25 10.41 5.70
CA ALA A 78 7.30 10.60 6.78
C ALA A 78 6.04 11.35 6.30
N LEU A 79 6.21 12.39 5.48
CA LEU A 79 5.09 13.16 4.93
C LEU A 79 4.16 12.30 4.08
N SER A 80 4.70 11.54 3.13
CA SER A 80 3.88 10.68 2.25
C SER A 80 3.13 9.60 3.04
N LEU A 81 3.73 9.08 4.11
CA LEU A 81 3.07 8.05 4.93
C LEU A 81 2.03 8.62 5.88
N SER A 82 2.23 9.84 6.41
CA SER A 82 1.19 10.53 7.15
C SER A 82 -0.07 10.72 6.29
N PHE A 83 0.09 11.13 5.03
CA PHE A 83 -1.04 11.22 4.09
C PHE A 83 -1.65 9.85 3.77
N ALA A 84 -0.84 8.82 3.56
CA ALA A 84 -1.34 7.46 3.36
C ALA A 84 -2.20 7.01 4.55
N GLY A 85 -1.74 7.25 5.78
CA GLY A 85 -2.51 6.96 7.00
C GLY A 85 -3.85 7.69 7.05
N ILE A 86 -3.89 8.97 6.66
CA ILE A 86 -5.14 9.74 6.59
C ILE A 86 -6.11 9.18 5.52
N ILE A 87 -5.58 8.73 4.39
CA ILE A 87 -6.41 8.18 3.28
C ILE A 87 -7.03 6.83 3.65
N TYR A 88 -6.31 5.99 4.40
CA TYR A 88 -6.80 4.66 4.79
C TYR A 88 -7.67 4.67 6.07
N PHE A 89 -7.76 5.80 6.77
CA PHE A 89 -8.64 6.01 7.93
C PHE A 89 -10.06 6.36 7.47
#